data_AF-A0A1B6L207-F1
#
_entry.id   AF-A0A1B6L207-F1
#
_cell.length_a   1.000
_cell.length_b   1.000
_cell.length_c   1.000
_cell.angle_alpha   90.00
_cell.angle_beta   90.00
_cell.angle_gamma   90.00
#
_symmetry.space_group_name_H-M   'P 1'
#
loop_
_entity.id
_entity.type
_entity.pdbx_description
1 polymer ?
#
loop_
_entity_poly.entity_id
_entity_poly.type
_entity_poly.pdbx_seq_one_letter_code
_entity_poly.pdbx_strand_id
1 'polypeptide(L)'
;MDAVAVTPHPATYISNFSTEVHSIPAGQIANRLSFLMFLYYDLMSTTITNIPMTNENVNVQGADLRDVEIYHPSQANDPPLLLLNLGHEEVVGTHEGRNCRTMTLKW
;
A
#
# COMPACT_ATOMS: atom_id res chain seq x y z
N MET A 1 24.01 1.59 22.84
CA MET A 1 23.74 1.65 21.39
C MET A 1 24.11 0.28 20.87
N ASP A 2 23.14 -0.62 20.71
CA ASP A 2 23.40 -1.97 20.25
C ASP A 2 23.92 -1.93 18.82
N ALA A 3 25.05 -2.62 18.58
CA ALA A 3 25.63 -2.72 17.25
C ALA A 3 24.66 -3.48 16.34
N VAL A 4 24.20 -2.84 15.28
CA VAL A 4 23.42 -3.53 14.24
C VAL A 4 24.35 -4.55 13.58
N ALA A 5 24.08 -5.85 13.82
CA ALA A 5 24.96 -6.94 13.39
C ALA A 5 25.05 -7.10 11.86
N VAL A 6 24.08 -6.54 11.11
CA VAL A 6 24.01 -6.63 9.65
C VAL A 6 23.76 -5.25 9.06
N THR A 7 24.71 -4.75 8.28
CA THR A 7 24.55 -3.49 7.55
C THR A 7 23.67 -3.69 6.31
N PRO A 8 22.74 -2.78 6.02
CA PRO A 8 21.95 -2.83 4.80
C PRO A 8 22.83 -2.55 3.57
N HIS A 9 22.55 -3.21 2.45
CA HIS A 9 23.26 -3.05 1.19
C HIS A 9 22.27 -2.92 0.03
N PRO A 10 22.45 -1.94 -0.87
CA PRO A 10 21.57 -1.76 -2.02
C PRO A 10 21.71 -2.90 -3.02
N ALA A 11 20.76 -2.98 -3.96
CA ALA A 11 20.76 -3.97 -5.03
C ALA A 11 22.11 -4.00 -5.77
N THR A 12 22.81 -5.12 -5.64
CA THR A 12 24.13 -5.37 -6.23
C THR A 12 24.06 -6.60 -7.10
N TYR A 13 24.65 -6.51 -8.29
CA TYR A 13 24.64 -7.59 -9.27
C TYR A 13 25.81 -8.56 -9.00
N ILE A 14 25.48 -9.83 -8.77
CA ILE A 14 26.45 -10.91 -8.56
C ILE A 14 26.22 -11.93 -9.67
N SER A 15 27.09 -11.87 -10.69
CA SER A 15 27.06 -12.75 -11.87
C SER A 15 25.77 -12.67 -12.70
N ASN A 16 24.78 -13.50 -12.44
CA ASN A 16 23.50 -13.58 -13.17
C ASN A 16 22.29 -13.32 -12.26
N PHE A 17 22.54 -12.88 -11.02
CA PHE A 17 21.52 -12.55 -10.04
C PHE A 17 21.79 -11.17 -9.45
N SER A 18 20.75 -10.54 -8.92
CA SER A 18 20.89 -9.36 -8.07
C SER A 18 20.58 -9.72 -6.62
N THR A 19 21.26 -9.06 -5.69
CA THR A 19 21.07 -9.26 -4.24
C THR A 19 20.92 -7.91 -3.56
N GLU A 20 20.05 -7.82 -2.58
CA GLU A 20 19.85 -6.62 -1.76
C GLU A 20 19.67 -7.08 -0.30
N VAL A 21 20.21 -6.32 0.65
CA VAL A 21 20.13 -6.64 2.08
C VAL A 21 19.44 -5.50 2.81
N HIS A 22 18.38 -5.82 3.54
CA HIS A 22 17.61 -4.89 4.35
C HIS A 22 17.82 -5.20 5.84
N SER A 23 18.14 -4.19 6.64
CA SER A 23 18.28 -4.30 8.09
C SER A 23 17.22 -3.42 8.73
N ILE A 24 16.17 -4.02 9.31
CA ILE A 24 14.95 -3.32 9.71
C ILE A 24 14.52 -3.80 11.10
N PRO A 25 14.07 -2.89 11.99
CA PRO A 25 13.49 -3.27 13.26
C PRO A 25 12.31 -4.24 13.08
N ALA A 26 12.19 -5.23 13.96
CA ALA A 26 11.14 -6.26 13.83
C ALA A 26 9.73 -5.65 13.73
N GLY A 27 9.44 -4.55 14.43
CA GLY A 27 8.15 -3.86 14.37
C GLY A 27 7.83 -3.18 13.02
N GLN A 28 8.81 -3.01 12.14
CA GLN A 28 8.65 -2.41 10.80
C GLN A 28 8.77 -3.44 9.67
N ILE A 29 8.91 -4.74 10.00
CA ILE A 29 9.11 -5.77 8.96
C ILE A 29 7.93 -5.88 8.01
N ALA A 30 6.70 -5.78 8.52
CA ALA A 30 5.49 -5.86 7.72
C ALA A 30 5.46 -4.75 6.66
N ASN A 31 5.75 -3.52 7.06
CA ASN A 31 5.76 -2.38 6.16
C ASN A 31 6.80 -2.54 5.05
N ARG A 32 8.00 -3.05 5.37
CA ARG A 32 9.02 -3.32 4.35
C ARG A 32 8.56 -4.38 3.37
N LEU A 33 7.99 -5.48 3.87
CA LEU A 33 7.51 -6.56 3.03
C LEU A 33 6.41 -6.06 2.10
N SER A 34 5.44 -5.29 2.60
CA SER A 34 4.40 -4.66 1.77
C SER A 34 5.00 -3.77 0.69
N PHE A 35 5.99 -2.94 1.04
CA PHE A 35 6.69 -2.11 0.05
C PHE A 35 7.39 -2.95 -1.04
N LEU A 36 8.10 -4.00 -0.65
CA LEU A 36 8.78 -4.88 -1.61
C LEU A 36 7.76 -5.60 -2.50
N MET A 37 6.61 -6.02 -1.95
CA MET A 37 5.51 -6.59 -2.73
C MET A 37 5.00 -5.59 -3.77
N PHE A 38 4.78 -4.33 -3.40
CA PHE A 38 4.34 -3.31 -4.36
C PHE A 38 5.35 -3.11 -5.50
N LEU A 39 6.64 -3.08 -5.17
CA LEU A 39 7.69 -2.89 -6.17
C LEU A 39 7.84 -4.09 -7.13
N TYR A 40 7.85 -5.31 -6.59
CA TYR A 40 8.13 -6.51 -7.40
C TYR A 40 6.93 -7.01 -8.21
N TYR A 41 5.71 -6.74 -7.77
CA TYR A 41 4.48 -7.17 -8.44
C TYR A 41 3.76 -6.02 -9.16
N ASP A 42 4.35 -4.82 -9.18
CA ASP A 42 3.74 -3.62 -9.77
C ASP A 42 2.29 -3.41 -9.27
N LEU A 43 2.16 -3.37 -7.95
CA LEU A 43 0.86 -3.21 -7.29
C LEU A 43 0.61 -1.76 -6.90
N MET A 44 -0.67 -1.41 -6.85
CA MET A 44 -1.19 -0.16 -6.30
C MET A 44 -2.16 -0.43 -5.16
N SER A 45 -2.26 0.53 -4.23
CA SER A 45 -3.25 0.55 -3.17
C SER A 45 -4.46 1.42 -3.54
N THR A 46 -5.66 0.90 -3.27
CA THR A 46 -6.90 1.68 -3.30
C THR A 46 -7.58 1.61 -1.94
N THR A 47 -7.84 2.77 -1.34
CA THR A 47 -8.62 2.92 -0.11
C THR A 47 -10.07 3.22 -0.46
N ILE A 48 -10.99 2.34 -0.07
CA ILE A 48 -12.43 2.54 -0.22
C ILE A 48 -12.97 3.09 1.10
N THR A 49 -13.67 4.21 1.00
CA THR A 49 -14.22 4.97 2.13
C THR A 49 -15.74 5.00 2.07
N ASN A 50 -16.37 5.43 3.17
CA ASN A 50 -17.84 5.60 3.27
C ASN A 50 -18.63 4.31 3.02
N ILE A 51 -18.05 3.15 3.35
CA ILE A 51 -18.69 1.85 3.13
C ILE A 51 -19.92 1.71 4.05
N PRO A 52 -21.14 1.56 3.50
CA PRO A 52 -22.33 1.40 4.32
C PRO A 52 -22.35 -0.01 4.92
N MET A 53 -22.10 -0.12 6.23
CA MET A 53 -22.22 -1.40 6.93
C MET A 53 -23.68 -1.64 7.34
N THR A 54 -24.37 -2.57 6.66
CA THR A 54 -25.69 -3.05 7.12
C THR A 54 -25.49 -4.00 8.29
N ASN A 55 -25.65 -3.48 9.50
CA ASN A 55 -25.75 -4.31 10.70
C ASN A 55 -27.22 -4.25 11.14
N GLU A 56 -27.95 -5.35 10.98
CA GLU A 56 -29.37 -5.48 11.35
C GLU A 56 -29.69 -5.24 12.84
N ASN A 57 -28.68 -4.97 13.69
CA ASN A 57 -28.80 -4.78 15.14
C ASN A 57 -28.02 -3.58 15.70
N VAL A 58 -27.96 -2.43 15.00
CA VAL A 58 -27.17 -1.29 15.48
C VAL A 58 -27.99 0.00 15.53
N ASN A 59 -28.70 0.21 16.65
CA ASN A 59 -29.00 1.54 17.18
C ASN A 59 -27.75 2.11 17.89
N VAL A 60 -26.61 2.13 17.20
CA VAL A 60 -25.40 2.82 17.70
C VAL A 60 -25.24 4.05 16.83
N GLN A 61 -25.40 5.22 17.45
CA GLN A 61 -24.88 6.45 16.88
C GLN A 61 -23.35 6.29 16.76
N GLY A 62 -22.88 5.98 15.54
CA GLY A 62 -21.47 5.69 15.27
C GLY A 62 -21.24 4.35 14.56
N ALA A 63 -21.99 4.07 13.48
CA ALA A 63 -21.63 2.99 12.57
C ALA A 63 -20.19 3.23 12.08
N ASP A 64 -19.30 2.32 12.46
CA ASP A 64 -17.86 2.39 12.27
C ASP A 64 -17.55 2.37 10.76
N LEU A 65 -17.42 3.55 10.14
CA LEU A 65 -17.00 3.73 8.75
C LEU A 65 -15.51 3.38 8.67
N ARG A 66 -15.20 2.08 8.62
CA ARG A 66 -13.81 1.63 8.44
C ARG A 66 -13.47 1.65 6.96
N ASP A 67 -12.50 2.48 6.62
CA ASP A 67 -11.90 2.46 5.30
C ASP A 67 -11.21 1.11 5.06
N VAL A 68 -11.32 0.60 3.84
CA VAL A 68 -10.70 -0.66 3.44
C VAL A 68 -9.63 -0.38 2.40
N GLU A 69 -8.40 -0.80 2.71
CA GLU A 69 -7.28 -0.74 1.78
C GLU A 69 -7.18 -2.05 0.99
N ILE A 70 -7.12 -1.95 -0.35
CA ILE A 70 -7.04 -3.10 -1.26
C ILE A 70 -5.82 -2.94 -2.16
N TYR A 71 -5.05 -4.02 -2.32
CA TYR A 71 -3.90 -4.07 -3.22
C TYR A 71 -4.24 -4.81 -4.50
N HIS A 72 -3.90 -4.22 -5.65
CA HIS A 72 -4.19 -4.78 -6.97
C HIS A 72 -3.15 -4.33 -7.99
N PRO A 73 -3.07 -4.96 -9.19
CA PRO A 73 -2.15 -4.50 -10.24
C PRO A 73 -2.36 -3.03 -10.57
N SER A 74 -1.27 -2.27 -10.74
CA SER A 74 -1.29 -0.84 -11.00
C SER A 74 -2.04 -0.46 -12.29
N GLN A 75 -2.07 -1.38 -13.27
CA GLN A 75 -2.81 -1.25 -14.53
C GLN A 75 -4.32 -0.99 -14.35
N ALA A 76 -4.93 -1.43 -13.24
CA ALA A 76 -6.34 -1.16 -12.98
C ALA A 76 -6.66 0.34 -12.85
N ASN A 77 -5.63 1.16 -12.62
CA ASN A 77 -5.70 2.61 -12.50
C ASN A 77 -5.25 3.35 -13.77
N ASP A 78 -5.13 2.64 -14.90
CA ASP A 78 -4.86 3.32 -16.16
C ASP A 78 -6.05 4.22 -16.56
N PRO A 79 -5.78 5.43 -17.10
CA PRO A 79 -6.79 6.44 -17.35
C PRO A 79 -8.03 5.98 -18.16
N PRO A 80 -7.96 5.04 -19.13
CA PRO A 80 -9.15 4.55 -19.81
C PRO A 80 -10.16 3.84 -18.89
N LEU A 81 -9.71 3.26 -17.78
CA LEU A 81 -10.57 2.59 -16.79
C LEU A 81 -11.09 3.56 -15.73
N LEU A 82 -10.30 4.57 -15.36
CA LEU A 82 -10.68 5.60 -14.39
C LEU A 82 -11.63 6.67 -14.98
N LEU A 83 -11.52 6.97 -16.29
CA LEU A 83 -12.33 7.97 -16.99
C LEU A 83 -13.83 7.66 -17.05
N LEU A 84 -14.25 6.43 -16.73
CA LEU A 84 -15.66 6.06 -16.65
C LEU A 84 -16.35 6.58 -15.37
N ASN A 85 -15.60 7.02 -14.36
CA ASN A 85 -16.14 7.51 -13.10
C ASN A 85 -15.64 8.94 -12.79
N LEU A 86 -16.47 9.92 -13.13
CA LEU A 86 -16.27 11.34 -12.83
C LEU A 86 -16.35 11.58 -11.31
N GLY A 87 -15.21 11.69 -10.62
CA GLY A 87 -15.18 12.13 -9.21
C GLY A 87 -14.00 11.67 -8.37
N HIS A 88 -12.89 11.24 -8.97
CA HIS A 88 -11.78 10.66 -8.23
C HIS A 88 -10.67 11.66 -7.90
N GLU A 89 -10.19 11.59 -6.66
CA GLU A 89 -8.99 12.29 -6.22
C GLU A 89 -7.84 11.28 -6.19
N GLU A 90 -6.96 11.37 -7.20
CA GLU A 90 -5.70 10.64 -7.19
C GLU A 90 -4.76 11.34 -6.19
N VAL A 91 -4.65 10.78 -4.99
CA VAL A 91 -3.72 11.27 -3.98
C VAL A 91 -2.47 10.41 -4.05
N VAL A 92 -1.35 10.98 -4.51
CA VAL A 92 -0.05 10.31 -4.35
C VAL A 92 0.31 10.33 -2.86
N GLY A 93 -0.09 9.26 -2.17
CA GLY A 93 0.23 9.01 -0.77
C GLY A 93 1.66 8.53 -0.60
N THR A 94 2.15 8.66 0.63
CA THR A 94 3.49 8.20 1.00
C THR A 94 3.33 7.05 1.98
N HIS A 95 3.75 5.85 1.61
CA HIS A 95 3.89 4.74 2.56
C HIS A 95 5.36 4.68 3.00
N GLU A 96 5.62 5.00 4.26
CA GLU A 96 6.97 5.05 4.86
C GLU A 96 8.01 5.90 4.09
N GLY A 97 7.65 7.10 3.66
CA GLY A 97 8.59 8.01 3.01
C GLY A 97 8.99 7.59 1.58
N ARG A 98 8.37 6.54 1.03
CA ARG A 98 8.44 6.20 -0.40
C ARG A 98 7.08 6.41 -1.03
N ASN A 99 7.10 6.95 -2.25
CA ASN A 99 5.91 7.23 -3.04
C ASN A 99 5.25 5.90 -3.44
N CYS A 100 4.25 5.46 -2.68
CA CYS A 100 3.37 4.38 -3.08
C CYS A 100 2.13 5.02 -3.65
N ARG A 101 1.86 4.81 -4.95
CA ARG A 101 0.67 5.35 -5.58
C ARG A 101 -0.54 4.75 -4.85
N THR A 102 -1.38 5.62 -4.30
CA THR A 102 -2.62 5.24 -3.65
C THR A 102 -3.78 5.99 -4.29
N MET A 103 -4.97 5.43 -4.21
CA MET A 103 -6.18 6.06 -4.71
C MET A 103 -7.27 5.97 -3.65
N THR A 104 -8.04 7.04 -3.46
CA THR A 104 -9.19 7.01 -2.56
C THR A 104 -10.49 6.99 -3.36
N LEU A 105 -11.31 5.98 -3.10
CA LEU A 105 -12.63 5.80 -3.70
C LEU A 105 -13.71 5.94 -2.61
N LYS A 106 -14.87 6.48 -2.99
CA LYS A 106 -16.08 6.40 -2.17
C LYS A 106 -16.91 5.22 -2.67
N TRP A 107 -17.52 4.47 -1.75
CA TRP A 107 -18.45 3.38 -2.07
C TRP A 107 -19.62 3.84 -2.95
#